data_AF-A0A091UEG6-F1
#
_entry.id   AF-A0A091UEG6-F1
#
_cell.length_a   1.000
_cell.length_b   1.000
_cell.length_c   1.000
_cell.angle_alpha   90.00
_cell.angle_beta   90.00
_cell.angle_gamma   90.00
#
_symmetry.space_group_name_H-M   'P 1'
#
loop_
_entity.id
_entity.type
_entity.pdbx_description
1 polymer ?
#
loop_
_entity_poly.entity_id
_entity_poly.type
_entity_poly.pdbx_seq_one_letter_code
_entity_poly.pdbx_strand_id
1 'polypeptide(L)'
;LNPWDVMLCVSGTAIACENALVVAIICYSPALRTPMFVLVGSLATADLLAGLGLILNFVFQYVIRSARGVSLCLGLLPVLGWNCLHDRAACSVVRPLTKSNVTLLSASFFLIFLIMLHLYIEICKIVCRHAHQIALQQHFLTASHYVATKKGVSTLAIILGTFGASWLPFAIYCVVGDPDYPSVYTYATLLPATYNSMINPIIYAYRNQEIQRSMWVLFCGCLQAKVSFRSRSPSDV
;
A
#
# COMPACT_ATOMS: atom_id res chain seq x y z
N LEU A 1 -26.74 8.48 8.52
CA LEU A 1 -25.45 8.04 7.94
C LEU A 1 -24.60 9.26 7.71
N ASN A 2 -23.34 9.26 8.14
CA ASN A 2 -22.39 10.31 7.80
C ASN A 2 -21.81 10.05 6.39
N PRO A 3 -21.77 11.05 5.47
CA PRO A 3 -21.23 10.85 4.13
C PRO A 3 -19.75 10.42 4.12
N TRP A 4 -18.96 10.84 5.11
CA TRP A 4 -17.55 10.48 5.20
C TRP A 4 -17.33 9.00 5.54
N ASP A 5 -18.19 8.42 6.38
CA ASP A 5 -18.13 6.97 6.69
C ASP A 5 -18.51 6.12 5.47
N VAL A 6 -19.47 6.59 4.67
CA VAL A 6 -19.83 5.95 3.39
C VAL A 6 -18.65 6.01 2.42
N MET A 7 -18.00 7.17 2.29
CA MET A 7 -16.82 7.34 1.45
C MET A 7 -15.70 6.39 1.87
N LEU A 8 -15.41 6.27 3.17
CA LEU A 8 -14.42 5.31 3.68
C LEU A 8 -14.80 3.87 3.36
N CYS A 9 -16.06 3.48 3.55
CA CYS A 9 -16.52 2.12 3.23
C CYS A 9 -16.38 1.81 1.74
N VAL A 10 -16.74 2.76 0.86
CA VAL A 10 -16.59 2.62 -0.60
C VAL A 10 -15.11 2.51 -0.97
N SER A 11 -14.25 3.37 -0.41
CA SER A 11 -12.79 3.27 -0.63
C SER A 11 -12.21 1.95 -0.12
N GLY A 12 -12.65 1.47 1.06
CA GLY A 12 -12.21 0.19 1.61
C GLY A 12 -12.64 -1.00 0.76
N THR A 13 -13.82 -0.93 0.16
CA THR A 13 -14.31 -1.93 -0.80
C THR A 13 -13.46 -1.94 -2.06
N ALA A 14 -13.16 -0.77 -2.63
CA ALA A 14 -12.28 -0.66 -3.80
C ALA A 14 -10.87 -1.22 -3.51
N ILE A 15 -10.26 -0.82 -2.39
CA ILE A 15 -8.94 -1.28 -1.96
C ILE A 15 -8.93 -2.81 -1.77
N ALA A 16 -9.94 -3.37 -1.10
CA ALA A 16 -10.04 -4.80 -0.87
C ALA A 16 -10.18 -5.56 -2.20
N CYS A 17 -11.04 -5.09 -3.12
CA CYS A 17 -11.21 -5.73 -4.42
C CYS A 17 -9.93 -5.70 -5.27
N GLU A 18 -9.27 -4.54 -5.37
CA GLU A 18 -8.04 -4.37 -6.15
C GLU A 18 -6.91 -5.25 -5.61
N ASN A 19 -6.69 -5.26 -4.30
CA ASN A 19 -5.62 -6.02 -3.68
C ASN A 19 -5.91 -7.53 -3.62
N ALA A 20 -7.18 -7.93 -3.49
CA ALA A 20 -7.57 -9.34 -3.62
C ALA A 20 -7.26 -9.88 -5.03
N LEU A 21 -7.48 -9.07 -6.06
CA LEU A 21 -7.14 -9.43 -7.44
C LEU A 21 -5.63 -9.62 -7.61
N VAL A 22 -4.81 -8.71 -7.06
CA VAL A 22 -3.34 -8.81 -7.10
C VAL A 22 -2.86 -10.08 -6.38
N VAL A 23 -3.38 -10.37 -5.19
CA VAL A 23 -3.06 -11.60 -4.44
C VAL A 23 -3.46 -12.84 -5.23
N ALA A 24 -4.67 -12.85 -5.81
CA ALA A 24 -5.14 -13.96 -6.63
C ALA A 24 -4.22 -14.21 -7.84
N ILE A 25 -3.86 -13.16 -8.59
CA ILE A 25 -2.97 -13.26 -9.77
C ILE A 25 -1.61 -13.87 -9.38
N ILE A 26 -1.02 -13.45 -8.26
CA ILE A 26 0.26 -13.97 -7.77
C ILE A 26 0.12 -15.45 -7.33
N CYS A 27 -0.96 -15.80 -6.64
CA CYS A 27 -1.21 -17.19 -6.21
C CYS A 27 -1.40 -18.15 -7.38
N TYR A 28 -2.15 -17.73 -8.41
CA TYR A 28 -2.47 -18.54 -9.59
C TYR A 28 -1.36 -18.58 -10.65
N SER A 29 -0.39 -17.65 -10.63
CA SER A 29 0.69 -17.57 -11.62
C SER A 29 2.02 -18.07 -11.03
N PRO A 30 2.40 -19.35 -11.22
CA PRO A 30 3.65 -19.88 -10.68
C PRO A 30 4.91 -19.20 -11.25
N ALA A 31 4.82 -18.59 -12.44
CA ALA A 31 5.89 -17.80 -13.05
C ALA A 31 6.21 -16.50 -12.29
N LEU A 32 5.29 -16.02 -11.43
CA LEU A 32 5.45 -14.80 -10.63
C LEU A 32 5.96 -15.08 -9.21
N ARG A 33 6.52 -16.26 -8.92
CA ARG A 33 7.03 -16.61 -7.57
C ARG A 33 8.50 -16.22 -7.36
N THR A 34 8.88 -15.00 -7.75
CA THR A 34 10.22 -14.46 -7.47
C THR A 34 10.19 -13.60 -6.19
N PRO A 35 11.34 -13.37 -5.51
CA PRO A 35 11.39 -12.65 -4.24
C PRO A 35 10.74 -11.26 -4.28
N MET A 36 10.82 -10.59 -5.44
CA MET A 36 10.19 -9.30 -5.69
C MET A 36 8.65 -9.38 -5.63
N PHE A 37 8.06 -10.43 -6.19
CA PHE A 37 6.60 -10.60 -6.19
C PHE A 37 6.05 -11.11 -4.85
N VAL A 38 6.86 -11.80 -4.05
CA VAL A 38 6.50 -12.12 -2.66
C VAL A 38 6.33 -10.83 -1.84
N LEU A 39 7.22 -9.86 -2.02
CA LEU A 39 7.13 -8.54 -1.38
C LEU A 39 5.87 -7.77 -1.83
N VAL A 40 5.56 -7.81 -3.13
CA VAL A 40 4.32 -7.23 -3.69
C VAL A 40 3.09 -7.92 -3.13
N GLY A 41 3.12 -9.26 -3.01
CA GLY A 41 2.03 -10.04 -2.42
C GLY A 41 1.80 -9.75 -0.94
N SER A 42 2.86 -9.55 -0.15
CA SER A 42 2.73 -9.15 1.26
C SER A 42 2.13 -7.76 1.42
N LEU A 43 2.52 -6.82 0.55
CA LEU A 43 1.98 -5.47 0.54
C LEU A 43 0.49 -5.49 0.16
N ALA A 44 0.12 -6.21 -0.91
CA ALA A 44 -1.26 -6.37 -1.32
C ALA A 44 -2.11 -7.06 -0.24
N THR A 45 -1.56 -8.04 0.46
CA THR A 45 -2.28 -8.70 1.58
C THR A 45 -2.51 -7.73 2.74
N ALA A 46 -1.54 -6.88 3.07
CA ALA A 46 -1.69 -5.85 4.10
C ALA A 46 -2.74 -4.80 3.71
N ASP A 47 -2.72 -4.34 2.46
CA ASP A 47 -3.69 -3.38 1.91
C ASP A 47 -5.12 -3.98 1.87
N LEU A 48 -5.25 -5.26 1.51
CA LEU A 48 -6.51 -6.01 1.57
C LEU A 48 -7.09 -6.04 2.99
N LEU A 49 -6.26 -6.37 3.98
CA LEU A 49 -6.68 -6.39 5.38
C LEU A 49 -7.09 -5.00 5.88
N ALA A 50 -6.39 -3.95 5.46
CA ALA A 50 -6.76 -2.58 5.76
C ALA A 50 -8.13 -2.20 5.16
N GLY A 51 -8.37 -2.56 3.89
CA GLY A 51 -9.66 -2.37 3.22
C GLY A 51 -10.81 -3.08 3.94
N LEU A 52 -10.62 -4.35 4.32
CA LEU A 52 -11.58 -5.10 5.13
C LEU A 52 -11.83 -4.45 6.50
N GLY A 53 -10.77 -3.91 7.14
CA GLY A 53 -10.89 -3.19 8.40
C GLY A 53 -11.80 -1.96 8.33
N LEU A 54 -11.73 -1.19 7.23
CA LEU A 54 -12.62 -0.05 7.00
C LEU A 54 -14.08 -0.47 6.83
N ILE A 55 -14.33 -1.55 6.09
CA ILE A 55 -15.66 -2.11 5.90
C ILE A 55 -16.22 -2.60 7.24
N LEU A 56 -15.42 -3.32 8.02
CA LEU A 56 -15.80 -3.79 9.35
C LEU A 56 -16.08 -2.63 10.30
N ASN A 57 -15.33 -1.53 10.22
CA ASN A 57 -15.59 -0.32 11.01
C ASN A 57 -16.98 0.27 10.69
N PHE A 58 -17.31 0.40 9.41
CA PHE A 58 -18.62 0.87 8.95
C PHE A 58 -19.75 -0.06 9.43
N VAL A 59 -19.61 -1.36 9.26
CA VAL A 59 -20.58 -2.38 9.73
C VAL A 59 -20.75 -2.29 11.24
N PHE A 60 -19.67 -2.14 12.00
CA PHE A 60 -19.74 -2.00 13.45
C PHE A 60 -20.54 -0.75 13.87
N GLN A 61 -20.25 0.39 13.26
CA GLN A 61 -20.81 1.67 13.67
C GLN A 61 -22.30 1.81 13.37
N TYR A 62 -22.76 1.22 12.26
CA TYR A 62 -24.13 1.37 11.75
C TYR A 62 -25.02 0.12 11.90
N VAL A 63 -24.44 -1.09 11.83
CA VAL A 63 -25.21 -2.35 11.88
C VAL A 63 -25.18 -2.97 13.28
N ILE A 64 -24.00 -3.08 13.89
CA ILE A 64 -23.85 -3.74 15.21
C ILE A 64 -24.38 -2.84 16.34
N ARG A 65 -24.22 -1.53 16.24
CA ARG A 65 -24.75 -0.55 17.20
C ARG A 65 -26.28 -0.41 17.17
N SER A 66 -26.97 -0.99 16.19
CA SER A 66 -28.43 -1.10 16.15
C SER A 66 -28.89 -2.22 17.10
N ALA A 67 -30.06 -2.06 17.74
CA ALA A 67 -30.58 -3.01 18.73
C ALA A 67 -30.68 -4.48 18.23
N ARG A 68 -30.76 -4.70 16.90
CA ARG A 68 -30.79 -6.03 16.29
C ARG A 68 -29.41 -6.66 16.09
N GLY A 69 -28.35 -5.86 16.00
CA GLY A 69 -26.97 -6.32 15.77
C GLY A 69 -26.29 -6.83 17.03
N VAL A 70 -26.66 -6.29 18.20
CA VAL A 70 -26.14 -6.72 19.52
C VAL A 70 -26.43 -8.19 19.79
N SER A 71 -27.60 -8.69 19.38
CA SER A 71 -27.99 -10.10 19.53
C SER A 71 -27.20 -11.07 18.64
N LEU A 72 -26.63 -10.58 17.52
CA LEU A 72 -25.84 -11.41 16.59
C LEU A 72 -24.37 -11.52 17.03
N CYS A 73 -23.87 -10.55 17.81
CA CYS A 73 -22.44 -10.43 18.16
C CYS A 73 -22.09 -10.84 19.60
N LEU A 74 -23.06 -11.27 20.41
CA LEU A 74 -22.84 -11.74 21.79
C LEU A 74 -21.93 -13.00 21.90
N GLY A 75 -21.57 -13.62 20.78
CA GLY A 75 -20.74 -14.83 20.77
C GLY A 75 -19.23 -14.64 20.52
N LEU A 76 -18.73 -13.53 19.94
CA LEU A 76 -17.35 -13.59 19.40
C LEU A 76 -16.50 -12.30 19.35
N LEU A 77 -16.98 -11.09 19.69
CA LEU A 77 -16.18 -9.88 19.38
C LEU A 77 -16.08 -8.70 20.40
N PRO A 78 -16.76 -8.65 21.57
CA PRO A 78 -16.54 -7.56 22.53
C PRO A 78 -15.82 -7.95 23.84
N VAL A 79 -15.15 -9.10 23.94
CA VAL A 79 -14.56 -9.59 25.23
C VAL A 79 -13.12 -9.12 25.49
N LEU A 80 -12.38 -8.62 24.49
CA LEU A 80 -10.96 -8.28 24.69
C LEU A 80 -10.69 -6.92 25.37
N GLY A 81 -11.71 -6.10 25.65
CA GLY A 81 -11.52 -4.80 26.31
C GLY A 81 -10.81 -3.74 25.46
N TRP A 82 -10.66 -3.98 24.15
CA TRP A 82 -9.95 -3.07 23.24
C TRP A 82 -10.82 -1.93 22.69
N ASN A 83 -12.06 -1.83 23.15
CA ASN A 83 -13.05 -0.88 22.68
C ASN A 83 -13.46 0.09 23.79
N CYS A 84 -13.96 1.26 23.40
CA CYS A 84 -14.45 2.31 24.29
C CYS A 84 -15.99 2.28 24.45
N LEU A 85 -16.62 1.10 24.33
CA LEU A 85 -18.09 0.98 24.39
C LEU A 85 -18.66 1.32 25.77
N HIS A 86 -17.93 0.98 26.84
CA HIS A 86 -18.35 1.20 28.22
C HIS A 86 -17.96 2.59 28.74
N ASP A 87 -16.76 3.06 28.38
CA ASP A 87 -16.24 4.37 28.76
C ASP A 87 -15.94 5.22 27.51
N ARG A 88 -16.79 6.22 27.26
CA ARG A 88 -16.65 7.12 26.11
C ARG A 88 -15.49 8.10 26.25
N ALA A 89 -15.03 8.39 27.47
CA ALA A 89 -13.90 9.28 27.68
C ALA A 89 -12.57 8.64 27.24
N ALA A 90 -12.50 7.30 27.25
CA ALA A 90 -11.35 6.54 26.77
C ALA A 90 -11.28 6.40 25.23
N CYS A 91 -12.26 6.91 24.47
CA CYS A 91 -12.29 6.77 23.01
C CYS A 91 -11.15 7.56 22.33
N SER A 92 -10.61 6.97 21.27
CA SER A 92 -9.68 7.65 20.36
C SER A 92 -10.42 8.41 19.24
N VAL A 93 -9.65 9.07 18.38
CA VAL A 93 -10.13 9.65 17.11
C VAL A 93 -10.67 8.60 16.13
N VAL A 94 -10.34 7.31 16.31
CA VAL A 94 -10.83 6.16 15.52
C VAL A 94 -11.78 5.31 16.36
N ARG A 95 -13.08 5.61 16.32
CA ARG A 95 -14.09 4.86 17.09
C ARG A 95 -14.33 3.47 16.47
N PRO A 96 -14.57 2.42 17.28
CA PRO A 96 -14.74 2.39 18.74
C PRO A 96 -13.45 2.06 19.52
N LEU A 97 -12.25 2.32 19.00
CA LEU A 97 -11.01 1.94 19.69
C LEU A 97 -10.64 2.93 20.80
N THR A 98 -10.00 2.42 21.85
CA THR A 98 -9.47 3.23 22.95
C THR A 98 -8.22 4.02 22.53
N LYS A 99 -7.96 5.16 23.17
CA LYS A 99 -6.77 5.99 22.90
C LYS A 99 -5.48 5.20 23.09
N SER A 100 -5.36 4.42 24.16
CA SER A 100 -4.19 3.57 24.43
C SER A 100 -3.87 2.61 23.27
N ASN A 101 -4.88 1.90 22.76
CA ASN A 101 -4.67 0.92 21.69
C ASN A 101 -4.30 1.57 20.37
N VAL A 102 -4.93 2.70 20.03
CA VAL A 102 -4.59 3.46 18.82
C VAL A 102 -3.18 4.04 18.92
N THR A 103 -2.78 4.56 20.08
CA THR A 103 -1.41 5.03 20.30
C THR A 103 -0.39 3.90 20.19
N LEU A 104 -0.67 2.71 20.75
CA LEU A 104 0.21 1.53 20.63
C LEU A 104 0.35 1.07 19.18
N LEU A 105 -0.76 1.02 18.43
CA LEU A 105 -0.76 0.67 17.01
C LEU A 105 0.00 1.70 16.17
N SER A 106 -0.15 2.98 16.48
CA SER A 106 0.58 4.04 15.79
C SER A 106 2.08 4.00 16.13
N ALA A 107 2.45 3.74 17.39
CA ALA A 107 3.83 3.61 17.80
C ALA A 107 4.53 2.41 17.12
N SER A 108 3.83 1.27 17.02
CA SER A 108 4.35 0.10 16.30
C SER A 108 4.50 0.39 14.80
N PHE A 109 3.57 1.12 14.19
CA PHE A 109 3.69 1.58 12.81
C PHE A 109 4.95 2.43 12.59
N PHE A 110 5.22 3.41 13.46
CA PHE A 110 6.44 4.22 13.38
C PHE A 110 7.71 3.37 13.53
N LEU A 111 7.73 2.44 14.48
CA LEU A 111 8.87 1.53 14.67
C LEU A 111 9.12 0.70 13.42
N ILE A 112 8.09 0.09 12.85
CA ILE A 112 8.18 -0.70 11.61
C ILE A 112 8.66 0.17 10.45
N PHE A 113 8.12 1.39 10.31
CA PHE A 113 8.53 2.33 9.26
C PHE A 113 10.01 2.72 9.39
N LEU A 114 10.51 2.96 10.60
CA LEU A 114 11.92 3.29 10.85
C LEU A 114 12.84 2.10 10.56
N ILE A 115 12.46 0.88 10.98
CA ILE A 115 13.20 -0.35 10.66
C ILE A 115 13.25 -0.54 9.15
N MET A 116 12.11 -0.39 8.48
CA MET A 116 12.00 -0.48 7.03
C MET A 116 12.92 0.54 6.34
N LEU A 117 12.84 1.82 6.72
CA LEU A 117 13.69 2.88 6.19
C LEU A 117 15.18 2.59 6.40
N HIS A 118 15.55 2.12 7.59
CA HIS A 118 16.93 1.75 7.91
C HIS A 118 17.45 0.63 7.01
N LEU A 119 16.70 -0.48 6.91
CA LEU A 119 17.05 -1.59 6.02
C LEU A 119 17.19 -1.13 4.57
N TYR A 120 16.30 -0.24 4.10
CA TYR A 120 16.39 0.31 2.74
C TYR A 120 17.62 1.19 2.51
N ILE A 121 17.97 2.05 3.48
CA ILE A 121 19.20 2.85 3.40
C ILE A 121 20.41 1.93 3.32
N GLU A 122 20.46 0.86 4.12
CA GLU A 122 21.56 -0.11 4.09
C GLU A 122 21.62 -0.86 2.75
N ILE A 123 20.48 -1.32 2.21
CA ILE A 123 20.41 -1.92 0.87
C ILE A 123 20.93 -0.92 -0.19
N CYS A 124 20.52 0.35 -0.13
CA CYS A 124 20.98 1.38 -1.05
C CYS A 124 22.49 1.61 -0.94
N LYS A 125 23.04 1.66 0.28
CA LYS A 125 24.49 1.76 0.51
C LYS A 125 25.25 0.58 -0.06
N ILE A 126 24.77 -0.65 0.20
CA ILE A 126 25.33 -1.89 -0.33
C ILE A 126 25.34 -1.86 -1.86
N VAL A 127 24.21 -1.52 -2.47
CA VAL A 127 24.05 -1.41 -3.92
C VAL A 127 24.97 -0.34 -4.51
N CYS A 128 25.06 0.85 -3.89
CA CYS A 128 25.96 1.92 -4.32
C CYS A 128 27.43 1.52 -4.18
N ARG A 129 27.80 0.84 -3.10
CA ARG A 129 29.16 0.35 -2.85
C ARG A 129 29.55 -0.71 -3.87
N HIS A 130 28.68 -1.68 -4.16
CA HIS A 130 28.91 -2.68 -5.20
C HIS A 130 28.95 -2.07 -6.60
N ALA A 131 28.06 -1.11 -6.91
CA ALA A 131 28.11 -0.38 -8.17
C ALA A 131 29.42 0.41 -8.35
N HIS A 132 29.93 1.02 -7.28
CA HIS A 132 31.21 1.74 -7.27
C HIS A 132 32.40 0.79 -7.43
N GLN A 133 32.39 -0.36 -6.75
CA GLN A 133 33.44 -1.38 -6.90
C GLN A 133 33.45 -2.00 -8.30
N ILE A 134 32.28 -2.20 -8.93
CA ILE A 134 32.16 -2.70 -10.30
C ILE A 134 32.60 -1.63 -11.34
N ALA A 135 32.36 -0.34 -11.08
CA ALA A 135 32.80 0.75 -11.95
C ALA A 135 34.34 0.88 -12.04
N LEU A 136 35.05 0.44 -11.00
CA LEU A 136 36.52 0.42 -10.97
C LEU A 136 37.13 -0.82 -11.65
N GLN A 137 36.34 -1.83 -12.02
CA GLN A 137 36.81 -3.15 -12.47
C GLN A 137 36.55 -3.46 -13.98
N GLN A 138 36.47 -2.42 -14.82
CA GLN A 138 36.56 -2.42 -16.31
C GLN A 138 35.29 -2.55 -17.20
N HIS A 139 35.25 -1.64 -18.19
CA HIS A 139 34.83 -1.73 -19.60
C HIS A 139 33.37 -2.15 -20.01
N PHE A 140 32.61 -1.14 -20.46
CA PHE A 140 31.52 -1.11 -21.46
C PHE A 140 30.23 -1.95 -21.29
N LEU A 141 30.20 -3.10 -20.60
CA LEU A 141 28.97 -3.90 -20.46
C LEU A 141 28.10 -3.53 -19.25
N THR A 142 28.63 -2.74 -18.31
CA THR A 142 28.03 -2.46 -16.99
C THR A 142 27.24 -1.15 -16.93
N ALA A 143 27.33 -0.28 -17.93
CA ALA A 143 26.54 0.96 -17.99
C ALA A 143 25.03 0.67 -17.97
N SER A 144 24.59 -0.39 -18.65
CA SER A 144 23.19 -0.84 -18.68
C SER A 144 22.70 -1.35 -17.31
N HIS A 145 23.50 -2.19 -16.64
CA HIS A 145 23.18 -2.73 -15.32
C HIS A 145 23.14 -1.64 -14.24
N TYR A 146 24.08 -0.69 -14.28
CA TYR A 146 24.08 0.50 -13.41
C TYR A 146 22.82 1.35 -13.58
N VAL A 147 22.41 1.61 -14.82
CA VAL A 147 21.17 2.36 -15.13
C VAL A 147 19.94 1.61 -14.63
N ALA A 148 19.86 0.28 -14.81
CA ALA A 148 18.77 -0.54 -14.32
C ALA A 148 18.68 -0.54 -12.78
N THR A 149 19.82 -0.63 -12.08
CA THR A 149 19.90 -0.59 -10.62
C THR A 149 19.52 0.79 -10.07
N LYS A 150 20.03 1.88 -10.65
CA LYS A 150 19.65 3.25 -10.27
C LYS A 150 18.17 3.52 -10.51
N LYS A 151 17.64 2.99 -11.61
CA LYS A 151 16.21 3.01 -11.92
C LYS A 151 15.44 2.23 -10.84
N GLY A 152 15.86 1.04 -10.43
CA GLY A 152 15.26 0.26 -9.34
C GLY A 152 15.22 0.98 -7.99
N VAL A 153 16.35 1.57 -7.56
CA VAL A 153 16.46 2.36 -6.32
C VAL A 153 15.53 3.58 -6.34
N SER A 154 15.41 4.26 -7.48
CA SER A 154 14.48 5.39 -7.64
C SER A 154 13.02 4.99 -7.43
N THR A 155 12.60 3.80 -7.86
CA THR A 155 11.22 3.33 -7.62
C THR A 155 10.96 2.99 -6.18
N LEU A 156 11.91 2.35 -5.51
CA LEU A 156 11.78 2.05 -4.09
C LEU A 156 11.70 3.34 -3.27
N ALA A 157 12.50 4.36 -3.60
CA ALA A 157 12.42 5.67 -2.99
C ALA A 157 11.05 6.35 -3.22
N ILE A 158 10.46 6.21 -4.41
CA ILE A 158 9.11 6.72 -4.71
C ILE A 158 8.07 5.98 -3.87
N ILE A 159 8.08 4.64 -3.84
CA ILE A 159 7.11 3.83 -3.06
C ILE A 159 7.18 4.17 -1.58
N LEU A 160 8.38 4.28 -1.02
CA LEU A 160 8.59 4.64 0.39
C LEU A 160 8.18 6.08 0.68
N GLY A 161 8.51 7.01 -0.22
CA GLY A 161 8.16 8.41 -0.10
C GLY A 161 6.65 8.62 -0.13
N THR A 162 5.93 7.98 -1.05
CA THR A 162 4.47 8.06 -1.12
C THR A 162 3.82 7.40 0.10
N PHE A 163 4.29 6.22 0.51
CA PHE A 163 3.80 5.54 1.71
C PHE A 163 3.98 6.39 2.97
N GLY A 164 5.17 6.97 3.16
CA GLY A 164 5.44 7.86 4.28
C GLY A 164 4.57 9.12 4.25
N ALA A 165 4.50 9.79 3.10
CA ALA A 165 3.71 11.01 2.95
C ALA A 165 2.20 10.79 3.18
N SER A 166 1.67 9.61 2.86
CA SER A 166 0.27 9.29 3.04
C SER A 166 -0.07 8.81 4.46
N TRP A 167 0.80 8.00 5.08
CA TRP A 167 0.50 7.35 6.37
C TRP A 167 1.00 8.12 7.58
N LEU A 168 2.13 8.84 7.49
CA LEU A 168 2.69 9.57 8.63
C LEU A 168 1.74 10.64 9.19
N PRO A 169 1.03 11.45 8.38
CA PRO A 169 0.08 12.44 8.91
C PRO A 169 -1.03 11.79 9.76
N PHE A 170 -1.55 10.64 9.31
CA PHE A 170 -2.57 9.89 10.05
C PHE A 170 -2.01 9.26 11.33
N ALA A 171 -0.83 8.65 11.27
CA ALA A 171 -0.17 8.09 12.46
C ALA A 171 0.11 9.18 13.52
N ILE A 172 0.62 10.34 13.10
CA ILE A 172 0.84 11.48 14.00
C ILE A 172 -0.49 11.92 14.63
N TYR A 173 -1.54 12.04 13.82
CA TYR A 173 -2.86 12.43 14.30
C TYR A 173 -3.49 11.41 15.26
N CYS A 174 -3.24 10.12 15.07
CA CYS A 174 -3.68 9.06 15.99
C CYS A 174 -3.04 9.16 17.38
N VAL A 175 -1.82 9.72 17.49
CA VAL A 175 -1.12 9.92 18.76
C VAL A 175 -1.52 11.23 19.43
N VAL A 176 -1.59 12.32 18.66
CA VAL A 176 -1.79 13.69 19.19
C VAL A 176 -3.26 14.07 19.27
N GLY A 177 -4.11 13.52 18.41
CA GLY A 177 -5.49 13.93 18.24
C GLY A 177 -6.37 13.61 19.45
N ASP A 178 -7.27 14.54 19.75
CA ASP A 178 -8.29 14.37 20.76
C ASP A 178 -9.65 14.03 20.14
N PRO A 179 -10.46 13.18 20.81
CA PRO A 179 -11.75 12.72 20.28
C PRO A 179 -12.80 13.83 20.15
N ASP A 180 -12.55 15.00 20.75
CA ASP A 180 -13.40 16.20 20.68
C ASP A 180 -13.16 17.02 19.41
N TYR A 181 -12.07 16.74 18.69
CA TYR A 181 -11.81 17.41 17.42
C TYR A 181 -12.81 16.99 16.35
N PRO A 182 -13.20 17.90 15.45
CA PRO A 182 -14.07 17.58 14.32
C PRO A 182 -13.56 16.37 13.54
N SER A 183 -14.44 15.40 13.28
CA SER A 183 -14.07 14.16 12.58
C SER A 183 -13.53 14.38 11.17
N VAL A 184 -13.77 15.56 10.57
CA VAL A 184 -13.17 15.97 9.29
C VAL A 184 -11.65 15.86 9.27
N TYR A 185 -10.96 16.13 10.39
CA TYR A 185 -9.51 16.00 10.47
C TYR A 185 -9.05 14.54 10.40
N THR A 186 -9.81 13.63 11.02
CA THR A 186 -9.59 12.19 10.90
C THR A 186 -9.74 11.75 9.45
N TYR A 187 -10.79 12.17 8.75
CA TYR A 187 -10.98 11.80 7.34
C TYR A 187 -9.94 12.45 6.41
N ALA A 188 -9.56 13.70 6.67
CA ALA A 188 -8.56 14.41 5.87
C ALA A 188 -7.16 13.76 5.94
N THR A 189 -6.84 13.10 7.06
CA THR A 189 -5.58 12.38 7.23
C THR A 189 -5.69 10.91 6.81
N LEU A 190 -6.84 10.26 7.04
CA LEU A 190 -7.06 8.86 6.70
C LEU A 190 -7.27 8.63 5.20
N LEU A 191 -7.98 9.51 4.49
CA LEU A 191 -8.24 9.34 3.05
C LEU A 191 -6.94 9.27 2.22
N PRO A 192 -5.96 10.17 2.38
CA PRO A 192 -4.68 10.01 1.69
C PRO A 192 -3.98 8.68 1.99
N ALA A 193 -4.04 8.23 3.26
CA ALA A 193 -3.47 6.94 3.68
C ALA A 193 -4.15 5.76 2.96
N THR A 194 -5.47 5.79 2.81
CA THR A 194 -6.22 4.74 2.11
C THR A 194 -5.98 4.77 0.59
N TYR A 195 -5.87 5.95 -0.02
CA TYR A 195 -5.57 6.09 -1.44
C TYR A 195 -4.14 5.65 -1.81
N ASN A 196 -3.20 5.56 -0.86
CA ASN A 196 -1.84 5.10 -1.13
C ASN A 196 -1.77 3.69 -1.71
N SER A 197 -2.66 2.78 -1.30
CA SER A 197 -2.72 1.42 -1.85
C SER A 197 -3.08 1.41 -3.33
N MET A 198 -3.86 2.41 -3.81
CA MET A 198 -4.20 2.57 -5.24
C MET A 198 -3.03 3.11 -6.07
N ILE A 199 -2.05 3.77 -5.43
CA ILE A 199 -0.85 4.29 -6.11
C ILE A 199 0.11 3.13 -6.46
N ASN A 200 0.10 2.04 -5.69
CA ASN A 200 1.03 0.93 -5.85
C ASN A 200 0.95 0.28 -7.25
N PRO A 201 -0.23 -0.15 -7.78
CA PRO A 201 -0.36 -0.68 -9.15
C PRO A 201 0.09 0.31 -10.24
N ILE A 202 -0.16 1.60 -10.03
CA ILE A 202 0.24 2.67 -10.97
C ILE A 202 1.76 2.77 -11.03
N ILE A 203 2.44 2.79 -9.88
CA ILE A 203 3.91 2.80 -9.82
C ILE A 203 4.47 1.56 -10.54
N TYR A 204 3.89 0.37 -10.34
CA TYR A 204 4.35 -0.84 -11.03
C TYR A 204 4.12 -0.77 -12.55
N ALA A 205 2.96 -0.26 -12.99
CA ALA A 205 2.63 -0.08 -14.41
C ALA A 205 3.58 0.89 -15.12
N TYR A 206 3.91 2.03 -14.50
CA TYR A 206 4.89 2.98 -15.04
C TYR A 206 6.34 2.48 -15.00
N ARG A 207 6.61 1.36 -14.33
CA ARG A 207 7.96 0.82 -14.21
C ARG A 207 8.23 -0.36 -15.13
N ASN A 208 7.17 -1.02 -15.61
CA ASN A 208 7.27 -2.03 -16.63
C ASN A 208 7.24 -1.39 -18.03
N GLN A 209 8.38 -1.43 -18.74
CA GLN A 209 8.51 -0.88 -20.10
C GLN A 209 7.55 -1.51 -21.11
N GLU A 210 7.13 -2.76 -20.88
CA GLU A 210 6.19 -3.46 -21.75
C GLU A 210 4.77 -2.91 -21.58
N ILE A 211 4.36 -2.63 -20.33
CA ILE A 211 3.07 -1.98 -20.02
C ILE A 211 3.06 -0.54 -20.51
N GLN A 212 4.15 0.21 -20.33
CA GLN A 212 4.27 1.55 -20.89
C GLN A 212 4.15 1.56 -22.41
N ARG A 213 4.76 0.57 -23.09
CA ARG A 213 4.69 0.44 -24.55
C ARG A 213 3.27 0.09 -25.00
N SER A 214 2.57 -0.81 -24.32
CA SER A 214 1.17 -1.14 -24.60
C SER A 214 0.22 0.04 -24.35
N MET A 215 0.41 0.77 -23.24
CA MET A 215 -0.35 2.00 -22.94
C MET A 215 -0.08 3.10 -23.97
N TRP A 216 1.17 3.27 -24.41
CA TRP A 216 1.54 4.20 -25.48
C TRP A 216 0.90 3.81 -26.81
N VAL A 217 0.86 2.52 -27.15
CA VAL A 217 0.19 2.02 -28.35
C VAL A 217 -1.33 2.20 -28.26
N LEU A 218 -1.94 2.10 -27.08
CA LEU A 218 -3.37 2.38 -26.90
C LEU A 218 -3.71 3.88 -26.99
N PHE A 219 -2.90 4.76 -26.40
CA PHE A 219 -3.14 6.20 -26.37
C PHE A 219 -2.63 6.95 -27.62
N CYS A 220 -1.57 6.46 -28.28
CA CYS A 220 -1.00 7.03 -29.51
C CYS A 220 -1.21 6.14 -30.74
N GLY A 221 -2.06 5.11 -30.64
CA GLY A 221 -2.32 4.07 -31.66
C GLY A 221 -2.87 4.54 -33.00
N CYS A 222 -3.07 5.84 -33.19
CA CYS A 222 -3.44 6.39 -34.50
C CYS A 222 -2.23 6.63 -35.43
N LEU A 223 -0.97 6.43 -35.00
CA LEU A 223 0.22 6.84 -35.78
C LEU A 223 1.22 5.76 -36.20
N GLN A 224 1.05 4.48 -35.81
CA GLN A 224 2.01 3.41 -36.16
C GLN A 224 1.42 2.20 -36.90
N ALA A 225 0.50 2.44 -37.84
CA ALA A 225 0.02 1.38 -38.74
C ALA A 225 1.07 0.88 -39.77
N LYS A 226 2.34 1.32 -39.73
CA LYS A 226 3.39 0.84 -40.65
C LYS A 226 4.78 0.80 -40.03
N VAL A 227 5.06 -0.17 -39.16
CA VAL A 227 6.43 -0.73 -39.09
C VAL A 227 6.31 -2.25 -39.02
N SER A 228 6.61 -2.89 -40.15
CA SER A 228 6.65 -4.34 -40.32
C SER A 228 7.61 -4.97 -39.30
N PHE A 229 7.08 -5.85 -38.45
CA PHE A 229 7.87 -6.77 -37.64
C PHE A 229 8.65 -7.70 -38.57
N ARG A 230 9.99 -7.65 -38.54
CA ARG A 230 10.85 -8.68 -39.12
C ARG A 230 11.45 -9.47 -37.97
N SER A 231 10.84 -10.61 -37.65
CA SER A 231 11.41 -11.60 -36.72
C SER A 231 12.69 -12.16 -37.34
N ARG A 232 13.86 -11.94 -36.72
CA ARG A 232 15.06 -12.72 -37.03
C ARG A 232 15.00 -14.02 -36.24
N SER A 233 14.93 -15.14 -36.95
CA SER A 233 15.17 -16.48 -36.41
C SER A 233 16.67 -16.68 -36.16
N PRO A 234 17.09 -17.30 -35.04
CA PRO A 234 18.50 -17.55 -34.72
C PRO A 234 18.99 -18.87 -35.31
N SER A 235 19.03 -18.97 -36.63
CA SER A 235 19.65 -20.10 -37.33
C SER A 235 20.21 -19.58 -38.66
N ASP A 236 21.45 -19.08 -38.61
CA ASP A 236 22.42 -18.93 -39.70
C ASP A 236 23.44 -17.85 -39.30
N VAL A 237 24.47 -18.23 -38.51
CA VAL A 237 25.91 -17.94 -38.73
C VAL A 237 26.72 -18.94 -37.91
#